data_AF-A0AAW4NLK2-F1
#
_entry.id   AF-A0AAW4NLK2-F1
#
_cell.length_a   1.000
_cell.length_b   1.000
_cell.length_c   1.000
_cell.angle_alpha   90.00
_cell.angle_beta   90.00
_cell.angle_gamma   90.00
#
_symmetry.space_group_name_H-M   'P 1'
#
loop_
_entity.id
_entity.type
_entity.pdbx_description
1 polymer ?
#
loop_
_entity_poly.entity_id
_entity_poly.type
_entity_poly.pdbx_seq_one_letter_code
_entity_poly.pdbx_strand_id
1 'polypeptide(L)'
;MTEIEPCDWSEMTPDMLLAHMAGLAILQKKIAKALDGAKRQYLRTHDADSPKENAVFAGLDAATVLVKADGAGSYKVDDPLAYADFLSHYGLDCEGQPAVITVNYPTPNAMGERFLERLIREHGGEIPDGVKYQPGRSGGVTVTLGRGIAEHAFDANELSRLAIEAAV
;
A
#
# COMPACT_ATOMS: atom_id res chain seq x y z
N MET A 1 -33.13 -0.86 -5.52
CA MET A 1 -31.69 -0.63 -5.75
C MET A 1 -31.51 0.87 -5.75
N THR A 2 -31.12 1.45 -4.61
CA THR A 2 -30.63 2.82 -4.57
C THR A 2 -29.18 2.76 -5.02
N GLU A 3 -28.89 3.33 -6.18
CA GLU A 3 -27.51 3.62 -6.57
C GLU A 3 -26.95 4.55 -5.50
N ILE A 4 -25.83 4.17 -4.90
CA ILE A 4 -25.11 5.00 -3.94
C ILE A 4 -24.41 6.06 -4.81
N GLU A 5 -24.87 7.31 -4.75
CA GLU A 5 -24.19 8.40 -5.42
C GLU A 5 -22.82 8.60 -4.76
N PRO A 6 -21.76 8.91 -5.50
CA PRO A 6 -20.49 9.21 -4.86
C PRO A 6 -20.64 10.46 -3.99
N CYS A 7 -20.40 10.32 -2.67
CA CYS A 7 -20.46 11.41 -1.70
C CYS A 7 -19.79 12.69 -2.24
N ASP A 8 -20.58 13.76 -2.40
CA ASP A 8 -20.12 15.05 -2.92
C ASP A 8 -19.55 15.92 -1.80
N TRP A 9 -18.23 16.13 -1.84
CA TRP A 9 -17.49 16.94 -0.87
C TRP A 9 -17.32 18.41 -1.29
N SER A 10 -17.84 18.80 -2.46
CA SER A 10 -17.57 20.10 -3.07
C SER A 10 -18.24 21.28 -2.38
N GLU A 11 -19.34 21.04 -1.65
CA GLU A 11 -20.11 22.07 -0.94
C GLU A 11 -19.58 22.34 0.48
N MET A 12 -18.58 21.58 0.96
CA MET A 12 -18.02 21.76 2.30
C MET A 12 -17.08 22.95 2.40
N THR A 13 -17.20 23.70 3.51
CA THR A 13 -16.18 24.70 3.85
C THR A 13 -14.84 24.01 4.19
N PRO A 14 -13.69 24.68 4.01
CA PRO A 14 -12.38 24.09 4.26
C PRO A 14 -12.22 23.48 5.66
N ASP A 15 -12.72 24.16 6.70
CA ASP A 15 -12.63 23.68 8.08
C ASP A 15 -13.47 22.43 8.33
N MET A 16 -14.66 22.38 7.72
CA MET A 16 -15.51 21.18 7.77
C MET A 16 -14.82 20.03 7.05
N LEU A 17 -14.28 20.25 5.86
CA LEU A 17 -13.57 19.22 5.10
C LEU A 17 -12.39 18.66 5.89
N LEU A 18 -11.60 19.51 6.55
CA LEU A 18 -10.50 19.07 7.43
C LEU A 18 -10.99 18.22 8.62
N ALA A 19 -12.09 18.60 9.25
CA ALA A 19 -12.69 17.83 10.34
C ALA A 19 -13.18 16.46 9.86
N HIS A 20 -13.82 16.40 8.69
CA HIS A 20 -14.30 15.15 8.08
C HIS A 20 -13.12 14.24 7.71
N MET A 21 -12.06 14.79 7.10
CA MET A 21 -10.84 14.04 6.79
C MET A 21 -10.19 13.42 8.04
N ALA A 22 -10.14 14.16 9.15
CA ALA A 22 -9.62 13.65 10.41
C ALA A 22 -10.50 12.52 10.98
N GLY A 23 -11.82 12.73 11.01
CA GLY A 23 -12.77 11.74 11.50
C GLY A 23 -12.77 10.44 10.69
N LEU A 24 -12.69 10.53 9.35
CA LEU A 24 -12.62 9.36 8.47
C LEU A 24 -11.32 8.59 8.66
N ALA A 25 -10.18 9.28 8.83
CA ALA A 25 -8.92 8.63 9.14
C ALA A 25 -8.94 7.90 10.50
N ILE A 26 -9.63 8.46 11.50
CA ILE A 26 -9.84 7.80 12.80
C ILE A 26 -10.70 6.55 12.64
N LEU A 27 -11.83 6.66 11.93
CA LEU A 27 -12.73 5.54 11.63
C LEU A 27 -11.99 4.41 10.92
N GLN A 28 -11.26 4.73 9.85
CA GLN A 28 -10.49 3.76 9.09
C GLN A 28 -9.52 2.99 10.00
N LYS A 29 -8.80 3.69 10.87
CA LYS A 29 -7.86 3.05 11.81
C LYS A 29 -8.58 2.16 12.83
N LYS A 30 -9.73 2.60 13.36
CA LYS A 30 -10.53 1.81 14.31
C LYS A 30 -11.13 0.56 13.65
N ILE A 31 -11.71 0.70 12.45
CA ILE A 31 -12.27 -0.40 11.66
C ILE A 31 -11.15 -1.40 11.33
N ALA A 32 -10.00 -0.94 10.85
CA ALA A 32 -8.86 -1.82 10.56
C ALA A 32 -8.42 -2.62 11.80
N LYS A 33 -8.27 -1.96 12.96
CA LYS A 33 -7.89 -2.63 14.21
C LYS A 33 -8.94 -3.65 14.66
N ALA A 34 -10.22 -3.31 14.57
CA ALA A 34 -11.31 -4.23 14.92
C ALA A 34 -11.36 -5.43 13.98
N LEU A 35 -11.22 -5.19 12.66
CA LEU A 35 -11.17 -6.23 11.64
C LEU A 35 -9.95 -7.15 11.84
N ASP A 36 -8.79 -6.62 12.17
CA ASP A 36 -7.60 -7.42 12.48
C ASP A 36 -7.82 -8.27 13.74
N GLY A 37 -8.52 -7.76 14.75
CA GLY A 37 -8.93 -8.52 15.93
C GLY A 37 -9.87 -9.67 15.57
N ALA A 38 -10.88 -9.41 14.73
CA ALA A 38 -11.83 -10.42 14.25
C ALA A 38 -11.13 -11.49 13.41
N LYS A 39 -10.25 -11.11 12.47
CA LYS A 39 -9.42 -12.04 11.69
C LYS A 39 -8.55 -12.91 12.60
N ARG A 40 -7.90 -12.32 13.60
CA ARG A 40 -7.09 -13.07 14.58
C ARG A 40 -7.92 -14.05 15.41
N GLN A 41 -9.15 -13.73 15.79
CA GLN A 41 -10.05 -14.68 16.44
C GLN A 41 -10.47 -15.80 15.46
N TYR A 42 -10.77 -15.45 14.22
CA TYR A 42 -11.18 -16.43 13.20
C TYR A 42 -10.05 -17.45 12.93
N LEU A 43 -8.80 -16.99 12.87
CA LEU A 43 -7.60 -17.85 12.76
C LEU A 43 -7.35 -18.76 13.97
N ARG A 44 -7.99 -18.52 15.13
CA ARG A 44 -7.87 -19.43 16.28
C ARG A 44 -8.71 -20.70 16.14
N THR A 45 -9.72 -20.67 15.27
CA THR A 45 -10.70 -21.75 15.13
C THR A 45 -10.77 -22.34 13.72
N HIS A 46 -10.00 -21.79 12.77
CA HIS A 46 -9.97 -22.23 11.38
C HIS A 46 -8.52 -22.35 10.92
N ASP A 47 -8.25 -23.42 10.19
CA ASP A 47 -6.94 -23.73 9.62
C ASP A 47 -6.89 -23.35 8.13
N ALA A 48 -5.70 -23.39 7.56
CA ALA A 48 -5.47 -23.09 6.14
C ALA A 48 -6.27 -23.99 5.17
N ASP A 49 -6.61 -25.20 5.61
CA ASP A 49 -7.38 -26.17 4.84
C ASP A 49 -8.90 -26.03 5.04
N SER A 50 -9.34 -25.08 5.88
CA SER A 50 -10.77 -24.79 6.06
C SER A 50 -11.41 -24.35 4.73
N PRO A 51 -12.65 -24.80 4.46
CA PRO A 51 -13.34 -24.43 3.22
C PRO A 51 -13.56 -22.92 3.13
N LYS A 52 -13.72 -22.42 1.91
CA LYS A 52 -14.15 -21.04 1.68
C LYS A 52 -15.57 -20.87 2.20
N GLU A 53 -15.80 -19.82 2.97
CA GLU A 53 -17.10 -19.52 3.57
C GLU A 53 -17.66 -18.21 3.04
N ASN A 54 -18.98 -18.16 2.80
CA ASN A 54 -19.66 -16.91 2.48
C ASN A 54 -20.09 -16.23 3.79
N ALA A 55 -19.67 -14.98 3.96
CA ALA A 55 -20.12 -14.13 5.04
C ALA A 55 -21.38 -13.37 4.61
N VAL A 56 -22.47 -13.62 5.31
CA VAL A 56 -23.75 -12.90 5.12
C VAL A 56 -23.80 -11.71 6.07
N PHE A 57 -24.09 -10.52 5.55
CA PHE A 57 -24.34 -9.32 6.34
C PHE A 57 -25.68 -8.71 5.93
N ALA A 58 -26.52 -8.38 6.92
CA ALA A 58 -27.88 -7.87 6.69
C ALA A 58 -28.73 -8.74 5.73
N GLY A 59 -28.54 -10.07 5.76
CA GLY A 59 -29.26 -11.01 4.92
C GLY A 59 -28.76 -11.10 3.47
N LEU A 60 -27.67 -10.41 3.13
CA LEU A 60 -27.03 -10.43 1.81
C LEU A 60 -25.66 -11.10 1.89
N ASP A 61 -25.31 -11.88 0.86
CA ASP A 61 -23.95 -12.41 0.69
C ASP A 61 -22.99 -11.23 0.48
N ALA A 62 -22.20 -10.93 1.50
CA ALA A 62 -21.41 -9.70 1.57
C ALA A 62 -19.93 -9.92 1.24
N ALA A 63 -19.38 -11.10 1.54
CA ALA A 63 -17.99 -11.43 1.25
C ALA A 63 -17.73 -12.94 1.25
N THR A 64 -16.59 -13.35 0.70
CA THR A 64 -16.04 -14.70 0.90
C THR A 64 -14.83 -14.61 1.82
N VAL A 65 -14.78 -15.45 2.86
CA VAL A 65 -13.69 -15.58 3.80
C VAL A 65 -12.88 -16.84 3.47
N LEU A 66 -11.55 -16.69 3.43
CA LEU A 66 -10.59 -17.77 3.19
C LEU A 66 -9.42 -17.61 4.15
N VAL A 67 -9.04 -18.69 4.83
CA VAL A 67 -7.78 -18.77 5.56
C VAL A 67 -6.68 -19.20 4.60
N LYS A 68 -5.52 -18.55 4.66
CA LYS A 68 -4.33 -18.93 3.87
C LYS A 68 -3.34 -19.64 4.78
N ALA A 69 -2.61 -20.60 4.21
CA ALA A 69 -1.48 -21.22 4.88
C ALA A 69 -0.42 -20.18 5.24
N ASP A 70 0.22 -20.39 6.39
CA ASP A 70 1.40 -19.65 6.76
C ASP A 70 2.48 -19.88 5.70
N GLY A 71 3.04 -18.79 5.18
CA GLY A 71 4.20 -18.87 4.29
C GLY A 71 5.44 -19.24 5.11
N ALA A 72 6.21 -20.22 4.63
CA ALA A 72 7.58 -20.39 5.13
C ALA A 72 8.36 -19.10 4.84
N GLY A 73 9.12 -18.60 5.83
CA GLY A 73 9.97 -17.43 5.65
C GLY A 73 10.90 -17.65 4.45
N SER A 74 10.95 -16.69 3.54
CA SER A 74 11.83 -16.72 2.37
C SER A 74 12.87 -15.61 2.45
N TYR A 75 14.08 -15.90 1.99
CA TYR A 75 15.10 -14.89 1.82
C TYR A 75 14.93 -14.23 0.46
N LYS A 76 14.86 -12.91 0.46
CA LYS A 76 14.85 -12.10 -0.75
C LYS A 76 16.08 -11.21 -0.73
N VAL A 77 16.77 -11.09 -1.87
CA VAL A 77 17.85 -10.12 -2.04
C VAL A 77 17.24 -8.73 -2.03
N ASP A 78 17.63 -7.93 -1.04
CA ASP A 78 17.17 -6.54 -0.87
C ASP A 78 18.05 -5.57 -1.67
N ASP A 79 19.36 -5.79 -1.66
CA ASP A 79 20.35 -5.05 -2.45
C ASP A 79 21.15 -6.01 -3.36
N PRO A 80 20.81 -6.07 -4.66
CA PRO A 80 21.51 -6.93 -5.61
C PRO A 80 22.98 -6.57 -5.83
N LEU A 81 23.37 -5.31 -5.70
CA LEU A 81 24.77 -4.88 -5.92
C LEU A 81 25.64 -5.28 -4.73
N ALA A 82 25.17 -5.03 -3.51
CA ALA A 82 25.87 -5.48 -2.29
C ALA A 82 25.95 -7.02 -2.23
N TYR A 83 24.89 -7.70 -2.66
CA TYR A 83 24.89 -9.17 -2.71
C TYR A 83 25.82 -9.71 -3.80
N ALA A 84 25.91 -9.06 -4.96
CA ALA A 84 26.88 -9.42 -6.00
C ALA A 84 28.33 -9.24 -5.53
N ASP A 85 28.62 -8.16 -4.78
CA ASP A 85 29.93 -7.95 -4.16
C ASP A 85 30.25 -9.06 -3.15
N PHE A 86 29.30 -9.42 -2.29
CA PHE A 86 29.42 -10.56 -1.38
C PHE A 86 29.69 -11.88 -2.13
N LEU A 87 28.96 -12.18 -3.20
CA LEU A 87 29.17 -13.37 -4.01
C LEU A 87 30.53 -13.38 -4.71
N SER A 88 31.06 -12.22 -5.12
CA SER A 88 32.38 -12.13 -5.74
C SER A 88 33.53 -12.45 -4.76
N HIS A 89 33.33 -12.20 -3.46
CA HIS A 89 34.33 -12.45 -2.42
C HIS A 89 34.24 -13.85 -1.79
N TYR A 90 33.05 -14.44 -1.73
CA TYR A 90 32.78 -15.69 -1.00
C TYR A 90 32.23 -16.83 -1.87
N GLY A 91 32.18 -16.65 -3.18
CA GLY A 91 31.32 -17.40 -4.11
C GLY A 91 31.55 -18.91 -4.21
N LEU A 92 30.43 -19.63 -4.09
CA LEU A 92 30.20 -20.98 -4.63
C LEU A 92 29.63 -20.84 -6.05
N ASP A 93 29.92 -21.78 -6.94
CA ASP A 93 29.29 -21.83 -8.26
C ASP A 93 27.78 -22.09 -8.14
N CYS A 94 26.99 -21.37 -8.95
CA CYS A 94 25.56 -21.62 -9.10
C CYS A 94 25.39 -22.71 -10.15
N GLU A 95 25.29 -23.98 -9.73
CA GLU A 95 25.08 -25.13 -10.62
C GLU A 95 26.11 -25.23 -11.77
N GLY A 96 27.36 -24.88 -11.49
CA GLY A 96 28.46 -24.89 -12.47
C GLY A 96 28.55 -23.63 -13.34
N GLN A 97 27.77 -22.58 -13.03
CA GLN A 97 27.89 -21.25 -13.61
C GLN A 97 28.43 -20.25 -12.57
N PRO A 98 29.18 -19.23 -12.99
CA PRO A 98 29.58 -18.15 -12.11
C PRO A 98 28.36 -17.48 -11.48
N ALA A 99 28.37 -17.32 -10.15
CA ALA A 99 27.29 -16.66 -9.42
C ALA A 99 27.19 -15.14 -9.67
N VAL A 100 28.15 -14.56 -10.41
CA VAL A 100 28.24 -13.13 -10.74
C VAL A 100 28.61 -12.95 -12.21
N ILE A 101 28.05 -11.91 -12.86
CA ILE A 101 28.37 -11.50 -14.23
C ILE A 101 28.79 -10.03 -14.29
N THR A 102 29.63 -9.68 -15.25
CA THR A 102 29.99 -8.29 -15.54
C THR A 102 28.98 -7.67 -16.50
N VAL A 103 28.35 -6.56 -16.10
CA VAL A 103 27.40 -5.80 -16.93
C VAL A 103 27.77 -4.33 -16.96
N ASN A 104 27.51 -3.67 -18.10
CA ASN A 104 27.60 -2.21 -18.19
C ASN A 104 26.44 -1.61 -17.39
N TYR A 105 26.74 -1.02 -16.23
CA TYR A 105 25.75 -0.47 -15.32
C TYR A 105 25.89 1.06 -15.23
N PRO A 106 24.78 1.83 -15.30
CA PRO A 106 24.85 3.29 -15.18
C PRO A 106 25.31 3.71 -13.78
N THR A 107 26.11 4.76 -13.72
CA THR A 107 26.52 5.34 -12.41
C THR A 107 25.33 6.01 -11.72
N PRO A 108 25.31 6.09 -10.38
CA PRO A 108 24.23 6.78 -9.65
C PRO A 108 23.96 8.21 -10.13
N ASN A 109 25.02 8.95 -10.48
CA ASN A 109 24.91 10.31 -11.02
C ASN A 109 24.22 10.34 -12.39
N ALA A 110 24.43 9.32 -13.22
CA ALA A 110 23.77 9.20 -14.53
C ALA A 110 22.30 8.78 -14.41
N MET A 111 21.90 8.16 -13.29
CA MET A 111 20.51 7.82 -12.99
C MET A 111 19.72 8.97 -12.34
N GLY A 112 20.40 10.07 -12.00
CA GLY A 112 19.77 11.22 -11.36
C GLY A 112 18.90 12.04 -12.31
N GLU A 113 17.82 12.62 -11.78
CA GLU A 113 16.85 13.44 -12.52
C GLU A 113 17.52 14.52 -13.37
N ARG A 114 18.42 15.33 -12.78
CA ARG A 114 19.12 16.41 -13.51
C ARG A 114 19.93 15.91 -14.70
N PHE A 115 20.51 14.72 -14.61
CA PHE A 115 21.29 14.14 -15.70
C PHE A 115 20.35 13.65 -16.80
N LEU A 116 19.30 12.92 -16.44
CA LEU A 116 18.28 12.42 -17.36
C LEU A 116 17.57 13.55 -18.09
N GLU A 117 17.15 14.62 -17.40
CA GLU A 117 16.52 15.79 -18.03
C GLU A 117 17.45 16.47 -19.04
N ARG A 118 18.72 16.67 -18.67
CA ARG A 118 19.71 17.27 -19.57
C ARG A 118 19.92 16.39 -20.79
N LEU A 119 20.09 15.08 -20.59
CA LEU A 119 20.30 14.10 -21.66
C LEU A 119 19.10 14.09 -22.63
N ILE A 120 17.88 13.99 -22.11
CA ILE A 120 16.65 14.00 -22.91
C ILE A 120 16.51 15.31 -23.69
N ARG A 121 16.80 16.46 -23.05
CA ARG A 121 16.74 17.77 -23.72
C ARG A 121 17.77 17.90 -24.84
N GLU A 122 19.01 17.43 -24.62
CA GLU A 122 20.07 17.46 -25.63
C GLU A 122 19.77 16.53 -26.82
N HIS A 123 19.00 15.46 -26.60
CA HIS A 123 18.52 14.53 -27.62
C HIS A 123 17.11 14.84 -28.12
N GLY A 124 16.68 16.10 -28.08
CA GLY A 124 15.44 16.55 -28.74
C GLY A 124 14.14 16.06 -28.07
N GLY A 125 14.19 15.63 -26.81
CA GLY A 125 13.03 15.10 -26.09
C GLY A 125 12.84 13.60 -26.21
N GLU A 126 13.72 12.89 -26.92
CA GLU A 126 13.69 11.43 -27.00
C GLU A 126 14.09 10.79 -25.67
N ILE A 127 13.26 9.86 -25.18
CA ILE A 127 13.51 9.12 -23.94
C ILE A 127 14.36 7.89 -24.29
N PRO A 128 15.57 7.73 -23.71
CA PRO A 128 16.42 6.59 -23.98
C PRO A 128 15.79 5.25 -23.56
N ASP A 129 16.16 4.18 -24.27
CA ASP A 129 15.79 2.82 -23.89
C ASP A 129 16.24 2.51 -22.44
N GLY A 130 15.33 1.94 -21.65
CA GLY A 130 15.55 1.67 -20.22
C GLY A 130 15.18 2.82 -19.28
N VAL A 131 14.87 4.01 -19.80
CA VAL A 131 14.33 5.15 -19.03
C VAL A 131 12.82 5.21 -19.22
N LYS A 132 12.06 5.28 -18.12
CA LYS A 132 10.61 5.43 -18.15
C LYS A 132 10.22 6.78 -17.59
N TYR A 133 9.45 7.55 -18.36
CA TYR A 133 8.77 8.73 -17.82
C TYR A 133 7.70 8.28 -16.81
N GLN A 134 7.89 8.68 -15.56
CA GLN A 134 6.82 8.62 -14.56
C GLN A 134 6.26 10.03 -14.43
N PRO A 135 4.97 10.25 -14.77
CA PRO A 135 4.35 11.53 -14.45
C PRO A 135 4.45 11.74 -12.94
N GLY A 136 4.69 12.98 -12.52
CA GLY A 136 4.63 13.33 -11.10
C GLY A 136 3.35 12.78 -10.49
N ARG A 137 3.41 12.26 -9.27
CA ARG A 137 2.19 11.83 -8.57
C ARG A 137 1.19 12.96 -8.62
N SER A 138 -0.07 12.65 -8.93
CA SER A 138 -1.17 13.58 -8.70
C SER A 138 -1.06 14.10 -7.27
N GLY A 139 -1.26 15.41 -7.09
CA GLY A 139 -1.27 16.01 -5.75
C GLY A 139 -2.20 15.22 -4.85
N GLY A 140 -1.71 14.82 -3.68
CA GLY A 140 -2.44 13.98 -2.74
C GLY A 140 -2.44 14.62 -1.36
N VAL A 141 -3.56 14.52 -0.65
CA VAL A 141 -3.65 15.00 0.73
C VAL A 141 -3.29 13.85 1.67
N THR A 142 -2.22 14.03 2.45
CA THR A 142 -1.86 13.07 3.51
C THR A 142 -2.43 13.55 4.84
N VAL A 143 -3.33 12.76 5.43
CA VAL A 143 -3.86 13.03 6.77
C VAL A 143 -2.94 12.36 7.80
N THR A 144 -2.24 13.17 8.59
CA THR A 144 -1.48 12.69 9.75
C THR A 144 -2.24 13.04 11.02
N LEU A 145 -2.70 12.03 11.75
CA LEU A 145 -3.39 12.23 13.01
C LEU A 145 -2.41 12.71 14.10
N GLY A 146 -2.85 13.66 14.93
CA GLY A 146 -2.11 14.09 16.12
C GLY A 146 -1.81 12.92 17.06
N ARG A 147 -0.68 12.99 17.77
CA ARG A 147 -0.27 11.95 18.73
C ARG A 147 -1.37 11.75 19.79
N GLY A 148 -1.77 10.50 20.05
CA GLY A 148 -2.80 10.14 21.05
C GLY A 148 -4.26 10.25 20.57
N ILE A 149 -4.56 11.04 19.53
CA ILE A 149 -5.91 11.21 18.95
C ILE A 149 -6.53 9.86 18.59
N ALA A 150 -5.79 9.01 17.87
CA ALA A 150 -6.29 7.70 17.45
C ALA A 150 -6.69 6.74 18.59
N GLU A 151 -6.16 6.97 19.80
CA GLU A 151 -6.37 6.13 20.98
C GLU A 151 -7.47 6.68 21.91
N HIS A 152 -7.92 7.92 21.68
CA HIS A 152 -9.02 8.49 22.43
C HIS A 152 -10.37 7.80 22.12
N ALA A 153 -11.16 7.67 23.18
CA ALA A 153 -12.55 7.21 23.10
C ALA A 153 -13.43 8.34 22.55
N PHE A 154 -13.50 8.44 21.22
CA PHE A 154 -14.53 9.24 20.55
C PHE A 154 -15.92 8.64 20.74
N ASP A 155 -16.93 9.50 20.79
CA ASP A 155 -18.33 9.09 20.83
C ASP A 155 -18.68 8.27 19.58
N ALA A 156 -19.28 7.11 19.80
CA ALA A 156 -19.75 6.25 18.72
C ALA A 156 -20.80 6.95 17.85
N ASN A 157 -21.58 7.88 18.40
CA ASN A 157 -22.59 8.63 17.64
C ASN A 157 -21.97 9.60 16.63
N GLU A 158 -20.92 10.34 17.01
CA GLU A 158 -20.24 11.28 16.11
C GLU A 158 -19.53 10.55 14.97
N LEU A 159 -18.88 9.43 15.28
CA LEU A 159 -18.22 8.60 14.27
C LEU A 159 -19.22 7.85 13.37
N SER A 160 -20.37 7.42 13.91
CA SER A 160 -21.41 6.75 13.12
C SER A 160 -22.07 7.71 12.12
N ARG A 161 -22.30 8.96 12.53
CA ARG A 161 -22.84 10.00 11.63
C ARG A 161 -21.89 10.26 10.46
N LEU A 162 -20.59 10.41 10.72
CA LEU A 162 -19.58 10.59 9.69
C LEU A 162 -19.49 9.38 8.74
N ALA A 163 -19.62 8.17 9.29
CA ALA A 163 -19.64 6.94 8.49
C ALA A 163 -20.87 6.86 7.58
N ILE A 164 -22.04 7.33 8.05
CA ILE A 164 -23.27 7.40 7.24
C ILE A 164 -23.10 8.44 6.14
N GLU A 165 -22.64 9.65 6.47
CA GLU A 165 -22.43 10.73 5.50
C GLU A 165 -21.44 10.33 4.39
N ALA A 166 -20.40 9.55 4.71
CA ALA A 166 -19.43 9.06 3.74
C ALA A 166 -19.86 7.79 2.96
N ALA A 167 -20.94 7.12 3.37
CA ALA A 167 -21.46 5.91 2.73
C ALA A 167 -22.69 6.16 1.85
N VAL A 168 -23.21 7.40 1.86
CA VAL A 168 -24.25 7.92 0.96
C VAL A 168 -23.62 8.42 -0.32
#